data_AF-A0A1M5A8Z8-F1
#
_entry.id   AF-A0A1M5A8Z8-F1
#
_cell.length_a   1.000
_cell.length_b   1.000
_cell.length_c   1.000
_cell.angle_alpha   90.00
_cell.angle_beta   90.00
_cell.angle_gamma   90.00
#
_symmetry.space_group_name_H-M   'P 1'
#
loop_
_entity.id
_entity.type
_entity.pdbx_description
1 polymer ?
#
loop_
_entity_poly.entity_id
_entity_poly.type
_entity_poly.pdbx_seq_one_letter_code
_entity_poly.pdbx_strand_id
1 'polypeptide(L)'
;MTKEIKLLVLLVTGDCNLRCVYCYARGGESKRHMSWEVARQAVDYAAARSRSFKIQFSGGEPLLNLPLVREVAAYVRSRRLSVKLQLQTNGTLITPAVARELKSLGVALGVSLDGRPEINDRLRPFAGGEGSTLAVIRGLKTVILKKGEAF
;
A
#
# COMPACT_ATOMS: atom_id res chain seq x y z
N MET A 1 0.97 23.51 22.29
CA MET A 1 1.88 22.55 21.62
C MET A 1 1.10 21.75 20.58
N THR A 2 1.38 21.94 19.29
CA THR A 2 0.85 21.04 18.25
C THR A 2 1.51 19.68 18.37
N LYS A 3 0.73 18.61 18.54
CA LYS A 3 1.25 17.24 18.65
C LYS A 3 1.99 16.87 17.36
N GLU A 4 3.20 16.32 17.48
CA GLU A 4 3.94 15.76 16.36
C GLU A 4 3.19 14.59 15.73
N ILE A 5 3.22 14.48 14.40
CA ILE A 5 2.68 13.36 13.64
C ILE A 5 3.81 12.39 13.31
N LYS A 6 3.73 11.15 13.77
CA LYS A 6 4.74 10.12 13.47
C LYS A 6 4.35 9.22 12.29
N LEU A 7 3.06 9.09 12.03
CA LEU A 7 2.51 8.25 10.97
C LEU A 7 1.31 8.96 10.32
N LEU A 8 1.36 9.09 8.99
CA LEU A 8 0.24 9.49 8.15
C LEU A 8 -0.21 8.26 7.36
N VAL A 9 -1.46 7.84 7.54
CA VAL A 9 -2.07 6.75 6.75
C VAL A 9 -2.92 7.38 5.66
N LEU A 10 -2.56 7.13 4.40
CA LEU A 10 -3.31 7.57 3.24
C LEU A 10 -4.14 6.40 2.71
N LEU A 11 -5.47 6.51 2.83
CA LEU A 11 -6.40 5.58 2.21
C LEU A 11 -6.54 5.95 0.72
N VAL A 12 -5.62 5.47 -0.10
CA VAL A 12 -5.47 5.95 -1.49
C VAL A 12 -6.65 5.54 -2.39
N THR A 13 -7.41 4.54 -1.98
CA THR A 13 -8.62 4.09 -2.66
C THR A 13 -9.55 3.36 -1.69
N GLY A 14 -10.86 3.46 -1.93
CA GLY A 14 -11.84 2.56 -1.33
C GLY A 14 -12.01 1.24 -2.09
N ASP A 15 -11.48 1.14 -3.32
CA ASP A 15 -11.64 -0.04 -4.17
C ASP A 15 -10.68 -1.15 -3.76
N CYS A 16 -11.12 -2.40 -3.93
CA CYS A 16 -10.35 -3.61 -3.67
C CYS A 16 -10.83 -4.76 -4.55
N ASN A 17 -9.89 -5.60 -4.98
CA ASN A 17 -10.18 -6.82 -5.73
C ASN A 17 -10.50 -8.04 -4.83
N LEU A 18 -10.35 -7.91 -3.50
CA LEU A 18 -10.77 -8.91 -2.51
C LEU A 18 -12.05 -8.52 -1.78
N ARG A 19 -12.70 -9.50 -1.14
CA ARG A 19 -13.84 -9.31 -0.22
C ARG A 19 -13.55 -10.03 1.10
N CYS A 20 -12.53 -9.54 1.81
CA CYS A 20 -12.08 -10.15 3.07
C CYS A 20 -13.20 -10.06 4.12
N VAL A 21 -13.44 -11.16 4.83
CA VAL A 21 -14.56 -11.32 5.77
C VAL A 21 -14.50 -10.31 6.93
N TYR A 22 -13.28 -9.95 7.38
CA TYR A 22 -13.05 -9.06 8.51
C TYR A 22 -12.63 -7.62 8.10
N CYS A 23 -12.79 -7.24 6.82
CA CYS A 23 -12.14 -6.04 6.27
C CYS A 23 -12.60 -4.73 6.95
N TYR A 24 -11.77 -4.15 7.82
CA TYR A 24 -12.05 -2.84 8.44
C TYR A 24 -12.11 -1.70 7.42
N ALA A 25 -11.36 -1.82 6.30
CA ALA A 25 -11.29 -0.80 5.27
C ALA A 25 -12.49 -0.82 4.32
N ARG A 26 -13.43 -1.78 4.48
CA ARG A 26 -14.61 -1.97 3.62
C ARG A 26 -14.24 -1.97 2.13
N GLY A 27 -13.13 -2.64 1.83
CA GLY A 27 -12.50 -2.62 0.52
C GLY A 27 -13.43 -3.14 -0.58
N GLY A 28 -13.61 -2.33 -1.62
CA GLY A 28 -14.46 -2.65 -2.77
C GLY A 28 -15.93 -2.29 -2.62
N GLU A 29 -16.36 -1.75 -1.48
CA GLU A 29 -17.69 -1.12 -1.33
C GLU A 29 -17.75 0.27 -1.98
N SER A 30 -16.60 0.93 -2.14
CA SER A 30 -16.47 2.19 -2.85
C SER A 30 -15.47 2.05 -3.98
N LYS A 31 -15.77 2.63 -5.14
CA LYS A 31 -14.83 2.74 -6.27
C LYS A 31 -14.04 4.06 -6.27
N ARG A 32 -14.15 4.85 -5.20
CA ARG A 32 -13.51 6.16 -5.13
C ARG A 32 -12.00 6.04 -4.92
N HIS A 33 -11.27 6.85 -5.65
CA HIS A 33 -9.83 7.04 -5.49
C HIS A 33 -9.58 8.41 -4.85
N MET A 34 -8.61 8.46 -3.93
CA MET A 34 -8.13 9.73 -3.39
C MET A 34 -7.51 10.55 -4.53
N SER A 35 -7.82 11.85 -4.59
CA SER A 35 -7.18 12.73 -5.57
C SER A 35 -5.79 13.17 -5.11
N TRP A 36 -4.98 13.62 -6.05
CA TRP A 36 -3.67 14.20 -5.77
C TRP A 36 -3.74 15.37 -4.79
N GLU A 37 -4.71 16.26 -4.96
CA GLU A 37 -4.86 17.49 -4.17
C GLU A 37 -5.05 17.16 -2.69
N VAL A 38 -5.88 16.15 -2.39
CA VAL A 38 -6.12 15.67 -1.03
C VAL A 38 -4.86 15.05 -0.43
N ALA A 39 -4.18 14.18 -1.20
CA ALA A 39 -2.95 13.54 -0.73
C ALA A 39 -1.86 14.59 -0.43
N ARG A 40 -1.67 15.56 -1.32
CA ARG A 40 -0.71 16.66 -1.15
C ARG A 40 -1.01 17.47 0.12
N GLN A 41 -2.27 17.89 0.30
CA GLN A 41 -2.67 18.64 1.50
C GLN A 41 -2.41 17.85 2.79
N ALA A 42 -2.66 16.53 2.78
CA ALA A 42 -2.38 15.67 3.93
C ALA A 42 -0.87 15.57 4.23
N VAL A 43 -0.03 15.43 3.19
CA VAL A 43 1.43 15.42 3.35
C VAL A 43 1.94 16.76 3.86
N ASP A 44 1.46 17.88 3.30
CA ASP A 44 1.80 19.23 3.75
C ASP A 44 1.42 19.45 5.22
N TYR A 45 0.23 18.98 5.61
CA TYR A 45 -0.25 19.06 6.99
C TYR A 45 0.66 18.31 7.97
N ALA A 46 1.14 17.12 7.59
CA ALA A 46 2.06 16.33 8.41
C ALA A 46 3.47 16.95 8.45
N ALA A 47 3.99 17.39 7.30
CA ALA A 47 5.31 18.00 7.18
C ALA A 47 5.42 19.31 7.98
N ALA A 48 4.35 20.09 8.08
CA ALA A 48 4.31 21.31 8.89
C ALA A 48 4.43 21.03 10.41
N ARG A 49 4.22 19.79 10.87
CA ARG A 49 4.18 19.42 12.30
C ARG A 49 5.31 18.50 12.72
N SER A 50 6.02 17.91 11.77
CA SER A 50 7.02 16.89 12.04
C SER A 50 8.21 17.00 11.11
N ARG A 51 9.42 17.03 11.70
CA ARG A 51 10.66 16.98 10.93
C ARG A 51 10.83 15.65 10.19
N SER A 52 10.35 14.55 10.77
CA SER A 52 10.37 13.22 10.17
C SER A 52 9.16 12.39 10.58
N PHE A 53 8.62 11.62 9.64
CA PHE A 53 7.45 10.77 9.84
C PHE A 53 7.39 9.64 8.80
N LYS A 54 6.39 8.76 8.91
CA LYS A 54 6.12 7.71 7.94
C LYS A 54 4.83 8.01 7.17
N ILE A 55 4.81 7.67 5.89
CA ILE A 55 3.56 7.59 5.11
C ILE A 55 3.26 6.11 4.83
N GLN A 56 2.08 5.67 5.25
CA GLN A 56 1.53 4.37 4.94
C GLN A 56 0.43 4.51 3.88
N PHE A 57 0.68 3.99 2.68
CA PHE A 57 -0.37 3.82 1.68
C PHE A 57 -1.22 2.59 2.06
N SER A 58 -2.53 2.79 2.18
CA SER A 58 -3.52 1.79 2.56
C SER A 58 -4.88 2.12 1.93
N GLY A 59 -5.99 1.62 2.49
CA GLY A 59 -7.33 1.72 1.91
C GLY A 59 -7.90 0.33 1.62
N GLY A 60 -8.59 0.19 0.49
CA GLY A 60 -8.93 -1.11 -0.07
C GLY A 60 -7.67 -1.84 -0.55
N GLU A 61 -7.32 -1.71 -1.83
CA GLU A 61 -6.06 -2.19 -2.37
C GLU A 61 -5.25 -1.03 -2.99
N PRO A 62 -4.17 -0.57 -2.35
CA PRO A 62 -3.45 0.61 -2.82
C PRO A 62 -2.78 0.44 -4.19
N LEU A 63 -2.47 -0.79 -4.63
CA LEU A 63 -1.92 -1.01 -5.96
C LEU A 63 -2.92 -0.69 -7.09
N LEU A 64 -4.22 -0.62 -6.80
CA LEU A 64 -5.23 -0.12 -7.76
C LEU A 64 -5.09 1.37 -8.03
N ASN A 65 -4.47 2.13 -7.12
CA ASN A 65 -4.16 3.55 -7.30
C ASN A 65 -2.64 3.82 -7.20
N LEU A 66 -1.84 2.96 -7.84
CA LEU A 66 -0.39 3.13 -7.94
C LEU A 66 0.04 4.48 -8.55
N PRO A 67 -0.70 5.12 -9.49
CA PRO A 67 -0.39 6.48 -9.94
C PRO A 67 -0.28 7.49 -8.79
N LEU A 68 -1.23 7.51 -7.85
CA LEU A 68 -1.15 8.42 -6.70
C LEU A 68 0.06 8.13 -5.81
N VAL A 69 0.39 6.86 -5.61
CA VAL A 69 1.60 6.46 -4.85
C VAL A 69 2.86 7.04 -5.49
N ARG A 70 2.96 7.02 -6.82
CA ARG A 70 4.09 7.63 -7.56
C ARG A 70 4.14 9.14 -7.34
N GLU A 71 3.01 9.82 -7.45
CA GLU A 71 2.93 11.27 -7.27
C GLU A 71 3.35 11.69 -5.87
N VAL A 72 2.86 11.00 -4.83
CA VAL A 72 3.25 11.27 -3.44
C VAL A 72 4.74 11.00 -3.22
N ALA A 73 5.28 9.90 -3.75
CA ALA A 73 6.71 9.59 -3.63
C ALA A 73 7.58 10.65 -4.33
N ALA A 74 7.19 11.07 -5.54
CA ALA A 74 7.87 12.12 -6.29
C ALA A 74 7.83 13.46 -5.55
N TYR A 75 6.69 13.79 -4.94
CA TYR A 75 6.51 15.01 -4.15
C TYR A 75 7.35 15.04 -2.87
N VAL A 76 7.35 13.94 -2.11
CA VAL A 76 8.20 13.78 -0.93
C VAL A 76 9.68 14.01 -1.29
N ARG A 77 10.13 13.43 -2.41
CA ARG A 77 11.49 13.60 -2.91
C ARG A 77 11.79 15.03 -3.36
N SER A 78 10.90 15.65 -4.13
CA SER A 78 11.11 17.02 -4.66
C SER A 78 11.15 18.07 -3.54
N ARG A 79 10.37 17.85 -2.48
CA ARG A 79 10.34 18.69 -1.27
C ARG A 79 11.43 18.35 -0.25
N ARG A 80 12.26 17.33 -0.53
CA ARG A 80 13.32 16.82 0.36
C ARG A 80 12.81 16.51 1.78
N LEU A 81 11.59 15.97 1.88
CA LEU A 81 10.99 15.65 3.17
C LEU A 81 11.65 14.39 3.76
N SER A 82 11.90 14.39 5.06
CA SER A 82 12.44 13.22 5.77
C SER A 82 11.34 12.21 6.09
N VAL A 83 10.84 11.54 5.06
CA VAL A 83 9.70 10.62 5.16
C VAL A 83 10.09 9.21 4.72
N LYS A 84 9.70 8.20 5.52
CA LYS A 84 9.76 6.79 5.09
C LYS A 84 8.43 6.40 4.46
N LEU A 85 8.48 5.84 3.26
CA LEU A 85 7.31 5.39 2.52
C LEU A 85 7.10 3.89 2.72
N GLN A 86 5.86 3.48 3.01
CA GLN A 86 5.46 2.08 3.11
C GLN A 86 4.07 1.88 2.50
N LEU A 87 3.82 0.70 1.95
CA LEU A 87 2.57 0.32 1.30
C LEU A 87 2.08 -1.03 1.84
N GLN A 88 0.81 -1.08 2.26
CA GLN A 88 0.17 -2.27 2.79
C GLN A 88 -0.77 -2.83 1.72
N THR A 89 -0.40 -3.96 1.12
CA THR A 89 -1.14 -4.58 0.03
C THR A 89 -1.67 -5.96 0.42
N ASN A 90 -2.73 -6.38 -0.25
CA ASN A 90 -3.19 -7.76 -0.24
C ASN A 90 -2.26 -8.70 -1.03
N GLY A 91 -1.31 -8.16 -1.80
CA GLY A 91 -0.26 -8.92 -2.49
C GLY A 91 -0.65 -9.56 -3.81
N THR A 92 -1.95 -9.62 -4.15
CA THR A 92 -2.45 -10.33 -5.33
C THR A 92 -2.13 -9.62 -6.65
N LEU A 93 -1.87 -8.31 -6.61
CA LEU A 93 -1.52 -7.49 -7.78
C LEU A 93 -0.02 -7.24 -7.94
N ILE A 94 0.81 -7.86 -7.09
CA ILE A 94 2.26 -7.73 -7.20
C ILE A 94 2.74 -8.52 -8.42
N THR A 95 3.25 -7.79 -9.40
CA THR A 95 3.98 -8.33 -10.56
C THR A 95 5.45 -7.91 -10.50
N PRO A 96 6.34 -8.50 -11.33
CA PRO A 96 7.74 -8.06 -11.40
C PRO A 96 7.91 -6.58 -11.76
N ALA A 97 7.02 -6.02 -12.57
CA ALA A 97 7.03 -4.60 -12.90
C ALA A 97 6.67 -3.75 -11.69
N VAL A 98 5.57 -4.09 -11.00
CA VAL A 98 5.12 -3.39 -9.79
C VAL A 98 6.17 -3.47 -8.68
N ALA A 99 6.78 -4.63 -8.46
CA ALA A 99 7.83 -4.79 -7.44
C ALA A 99 9.07 -3.93 -7.74
N ARG A 100 9.52 -3.88 -9.01
CA ARG A 100 10.64 -3.02 -9.42
C ARG A 100 10.33 -1.54 -9.23
N GLU A 101 9.11 -1.16 -9.55
CA GLU A 101 8.65 0.22 -9.41
C GLU A 101 8.56 0.65 -7.96
N LEU A 102 7.97 -0.17 -7.08
CA LEU A 102 7.93 0.14 -5.64
C LEU A 102 9.34 0.23 -5.05
N LYS A 103 10.29 -0.61 -5.52
CA LYS A 103 11.71 -0.50 -5.17
C LYS A 103 12.31 0.83 -5.64
N SER A 104 12.08 1.25 -6.89
CA SER A 104 12.64 2.50 -7.41
C SER A 104 12.07 3.75 -6.74
N LEU A 105 10.83 3.67 -6.24
CA LEU A 105 10.19 4.71 -5.44
C LEU A 105 10.65 4.72 -3.96
N GLY A 106 11.44 3.73 -3.53
CA GLY A 106 11.87 3.60 -2.14
C GLY A 106 10.73 3.26 -1.18
N VAL A 107 9.71 2.54 -1.65
CA VAL A 107 8.52 2.16 -0.87
C VAL A 107 8.71 0.78 -0.27
N ALA A 108 8.71 0.69 1.07
CA ALA A 108 8.71 -0.59 1.77
C ALA A 108 7.35 -1.29 1.63
N LEU A 109 7.34 -2.62 1.59
CA LEU A 109 6.13 -3.42 1.37
C LEU A 109 5.74 -4.21 2.63
N GLY A 110 4.48 -4.06 3.03
CA GLY A 110 3.77 -4.98 3.90
C GLY A 110 2.77 -5.79 3.08
N VAL A 111 2.87 -7.11 3.14
CA VAL A 111 1.96 -8.03 2.43
C VAL A 111 1.08 -8.74 3.46
N SER A 112 -0.23 -8.67 3.26
CA SER A 112 -1.19 -9.35 4.14
C SER A 112 -1.29 -10.83 3.76
N LEU A 113 -1.03 -11.72 4.71
CA LEU A 113 -1.16 -13.16 4.55
C LEU A 113 -1.49 -13.78 5.91
N ASP A 114 -2.64 -14.45 6.03
CA ASP A 114 -3.14 -14.95 7.32
C ASP A 114 -2.61 -16.35 7.70
N GLY A 115 -1.56 -16.80 7.02
CA GLY A 115 -0.94 -18.10 7.26
C GLY A 115 -1.30 -19.14 6.22
N ARG A 116 -1.82 -20.28 6.65
CA ARG A 116 -2.07 -21.45 5.79
C ARG A 116 -3.12 -21.15 4.70
N PRO A 117 -2.99 -21.74 3.50
CA PRO A 117 -3.88 -21.45 2.38
C PRO A 117 -5.37 -21.56 2.70
N GLU A 118 -5.79 -22.61 3.40
CA GLU A 118 -7.19 -22.84 3.76
C GLU A 118 -7.76 -21.75 4.68
N ILE A 119 -6.90 -21.14 5.52
CA ILE A 119 -7.29 -20.04 6.41
C ILE A 119 -7.33 -18.73 5.63
N ASN A 120 -6.28 -18.44 4.86
CA ASN A 120 -6.19 -17.21 4.10
C ASN A 120 -7.28 -17.14 3.00
N ASP A 121 -7.56 -18.23 2.29
CA ASP A 121 -8.57 -18.27 1.24
C ASP A 121 -9.99 -18.07 1.79
N ARG A 122 -10.28 -18.66 2.95
CA ARG A 122 -11.57 -18.47 3.63
C ARG A 122 -11.77 -17.04 4.11
N LEU A 123 -10.71 -16.42 4.64
CA LEU A 123 -10.80 -15.09 5.26
C LEU A 123 -10.61 -13.95 4.26
N ARG A 124 -9.89 -14.18 3.17
CA ARG A 124 -9.47 -13.16 2.20
C ARG A 124 -9.77 -13.61 0.75
N PRO A 125 -11.01 -14.00 0.41
CA PRO A 125 -11.32 -14.40 -0.95
C PRO A 125 -11.29 -13.20 -1.92
N PHE A 126 -11.12 -13.50 -3.20
CA PHE A 126 -11.43 -12.56 -4.28
C PHE A 126 -12.90 -12.15 -4.24
N ALA A 127 -13.26 -11.08 -4.95
CA ALA A 127 -14.66 -10.65 -5.02
C ALA A 127 -15.61 -11.72 -5.59
N GLY A 128 -15.12 -12.66 -6.39
CA GLY A 128 -15.86 -13.82 -6.89
C GLY A 128 -15.98 -14.99 -5.90
N GLY A 129 -15.33 -14.89 -4.73
CA GLY A 129 -15.31 -15.94 -3.71
C GLY A 129 -14.13 -16.91 -3.82
N GLU A 130 -13.32 -16.85 -4.87
CA GLU A 130 -12.16 -17.74 -5.01
C GLU A 130 -11.04 -17.41 -4.01
N GLY A 131 -10.26 -18.42 -3.62
CA GLY A 131 -9.10 -18.25 -2.74
C GLY A 131 -8.02 -17.35 -3.34
N SER A 132 -7.41 -16.49 -2.52
CA SER A 132 -6.39 -15.52 -2.95
C SER A 132 -4.95 -15.98 -2.73
N THR A 133 -4.72 -17.02 -1.93
CA THR A 133 -3.39 -17.41 -1.43
C THR A 133 -2.38 -17.62 -2.55
N LEU A 134 -2.75 -18.32 -3.61
CA LEU A 134 -1.85 -18.58 -4.74
C LEU A 134 -1.39 -17.28 -5.41
N ALA A 135 -2.28 -16.30 -5.55
CA ALA A 135 -1.92 -14.99 -6.10
C ALA A 135 -0.98 -14.22 -5.17
N VAL A 136 -1.24 -14.24 -3.85
CA VAL A 136 -0.36 -13.61 -2.85
C VAL A 136 1.03 -14.25 -2.87
N ILE A 137 1.13 -15.59 -2.90
CA ILE A 137 2.41 -16.31 -2.95
C ILE A 137 3.18 -15.98 -4.24
N ARG A 138 2.51 -15.90 -5.40
CA ARG A 138 3.15 -15.47 -6.65
C ARG A 138 3.73 -14.05 -6.52
N GLY A 139 2.97 -13.13 -5.93
CA GLY A 139 3.43 -11.79 -5.60
C GLY A 139 4.68 -11.80 -4.70
N LEU A 140 4.64 -12.56 -3.60
CA LEU A 140 5.76 -12.67 -2.65
C LEU A 140 7.03 -13.25 -3.28
N LYS A 141 6.90 -14.30 -4.12
CA LYS A 141 8.04 -14.89 -4.84
C LYS A 141 8.78 -13.85 -5.69
N THR A 142 8.04 -12.92 -6.28
CA THR A 142 8.62 -11.83 -7.08
C THR A 142 9.50 -10.90 -6.25
N VAL A 143 9.12 -10.65 -5.00
CA VAL A 143 9.84 -9.74 -4.09
C VAL A 143 11.02 -10.43 -3.42
N ILE A 144 10.89 -11.72 -3.07
CA ILE A 144 11.88 -12.46 -2.25
C ILE A 144 13.01 -13.06 -3.11
N LEU A 145 12.72 -13.55 -4.32
CA LEU A 145 13.69 -14.31 -5.13
C LEU A 145 14.79 -13.45 -5.77
N LYS A 146 14.80 -12.13 -5.52
CA LYS A 146 15.88 -11.21 -5.90
C LYS A 146 16.86 -10.89 -4.78
N LYS A 147 16.97 -11.75 -3.76
CA LYS A 147 17.96 -11.68 -2.67
C LYS A 147 19.45 -11.82 -3.10
N GLY A 148 19.78 -11.57 -4.37
CA GLY A 148 21.15 -11.57 -4.90
C GLY A 148 21.70 -10.18 -5.27
N GLU A 149 20.87 -9.14 -5.27
CA GLU A 149 21.31 -7.75 -5.44
C GLU A 149 21.06 -7.02 -4.12
N ALA A 150 22.15 -6.60 -3.48
CA ALA A 150 22.17 -6.00 -2.14
C ALA A 150 21.04 -4.98 -1.92
N PHE A 151 20.46 -5.06 -0.71
CA PHE A 151 19.50 -4.10 -0.16
C PHE A 151 20.22 -2.84 0.28
#